data_AF-A0A2X3D6B4-F1
#
_entry.id   AF-A0A2X3D6B4-F1
#
_cell.length_a   1.000
_cell.length_b   1.000
_cell.length_c   1.000
_cell.angle_alpha   90.00
_cell.angle_beta   90.00
_cell.angle_gamma   90.00
#
_symmetry.space_group_name_H-M   'P 1'
#
loop_
_entity.id
_entity.type
_entity.pdbx_description
1 polymer ?
#
loop_
_entity_poly.entity_id
_entity_poly.type
_entity_poly.pdbx_seq_one_letter_code
_entity_poly.pdbx_strand_id
1 'polypeptide(L)' 'MIRLAREAGVPVLIDPKGTDFERYRGATLLTPNLSEFEAVVGKCQDEAQIVERGMKLIAEFRTVGAASDAL' A
#
# COMPACT_ATOMS: atom_id res chain seq x y z
N MET A 1 -17.05 -0.20 0.63
CA MET A 1 -16.81 0.54 -0.62
C MET A 1 -15.74 -0.12 -1.48
N ILE A 2 -14.54 -0.40 -0.95
CA ILE A 2 -13.45 -1.09 -1.70
C ILE A 2 -13.94 -2.39 -2.36
N ARG A 3 -14.59 -3.27 -1.58
CA ARG A 3 -15.16 -4.52 -2.10
C ARG A 3 -16.12 -4.32 -3.28
N LEU A 4 -17.03 -3.36 -3.18
CA LEU A 4 -18.02 -3.07 -4.23
C LEU A 4 -17.36 -2.55 -5.51
N ALA A 5 -16.38 -1.65 -5.38
CA ALA A 5 -15.61 -1.17 -6.52
C ALA A 5 -14.86 -2.32 -7.21
N ARG A 6 -14.28 -3.23 -6.41
CA ARG A 6 -13.61 -4.44 -6.93
C ARG A 6 -14.57 -5.38 -7.67
N GLU A 7 -15.75 -5.61 -7.11
CA GLU A 7 -16.81 -6.41 -7.75
C GLU A 7 -17.32 -5.76 -9.05
N ALA A 8 -17.28 -4.42 -9.12
CA ALA A 8 -17.63 -3.65 -10.32
C ALA A 8 -16.45 -3.47 -11.32
N GLY A 9 -15.26 -4.02 -11.04
CA GLY A 9 -14.09 -3.86 -11.90
C GLY A 9 -13.51 -2.43 -11.92
N VAL A 10 -13.85 -1.60 -10.94
CA VAL A 10 -13.40 -0.21 -10.82
C VAL A 10 -12.13 -0.16 -9.96
N PRO A 11 -11.01 0.41 -10.46
CA PRO A 11 -9.79 0.60 -9.68
C PRO A 11 -10.00 1.48 -8.45
N VAL A 12 -9.31 1.16 -7.35
CA VAL A 12 -9.39 1.89 -6.09
C VAL A 12 -8.00 2.38 -5.70
N LEU A 13 -7.81 3.70 -5.76
CA LEU A 13 -6.62 4.38 -5.24
C LEU A 13 -6.92 4.91 -3.83
N ILE A 14 -6.03 4.68 -2.88
CA ILE A 14 -6.15 5.17 -1.50
C ILE A 14 -4.83 5.80 -1.07
N ASP A 15 -4.92 7.02 -0.57
CA ASP A 15 -3.88 7.65 0.26
C ASP A 15 -4.12 7.25 1.72
N PRO A 16 -3.36 6.28 2.27
CA PRO A 16 -3.62 5.76 3.59
C PRO A 16 -3.25 6.80 4.65
N LYS A 17 -3.97 6.76 5.77
CA LYS A 17 -3.63 7.52 6.97
C LYS A 17 -3.33 6.58 8.13
N GLY A 18 -2.23 6.86 8.84
CA GLY A 18 -1.80 6.09 10.01
C GLY A 18 -1.15 4.77 9.61
N THR A 19 -1.22 3.77 10.49
CA THR A 19 -0.47 2.51 10.36
C THR A 19 -1.35 1.28 10.17
N ASP A 20 -2.68 1.42 10.25
CA ASP A 20 -3.61 0.32 10.04
C ASP A 20 -3.99 0.24 8.55
N PHE A 21 -3.23 -0.54 7.78
CA PHE A 21 -3.47 -0.74 6.36
C PHE A 21 -4.51 -1.85 6.09
N GLU A 22 -4.92 -2.61 7.11
CA GLU A 22 -5.88 -3.72 6.99
C GLU A 22 -7.22 -3.24 6.44
N ARG A 23 -7.65 -2.05 6.86
CA ARG A 23 -8.88 -1.42 6.38
C ARG A 23 -8.87 -1.07 4.89
N TYR A 24 -7.70 -1.05 4.25
CA TYR A 24 -7.53 -0.78 2.82
C TYR A 24 -7.30 -2.05 1.99
N ARG A 25 -7.41 -3.24 2.59
CA ARG A 25 -7.25 -4.53 1.91
C ARG A 25 -8.09 -4.60 0.63
N GLY A 26 -7.45 -5.03 -0.46
CA GLY A 26 -8.07 -5.15 -1.78
C GLY A 26 -8.20 -3.84 -2.55
N ALA A 27 -7.63 -2.73 -2.08
CA ALA A 27 -7.38 -1.55 -2.92
C ALA A 27 -6.47 -1.90 -4.10
N THR A 28 -6.57 -1.16 -5.19
CA THR A 28 -5.68 -1.36 -6.34
C THR A 28 -4.30 -0.79 -6.07
N LEU A 29 -4.24 0.44 -5.54
CA LEU A 29 -2.99 1.15 -5.28
C LEU A 29 -3.08 1.90 -3.94
N LEU A 30 -2.01 1.77 -3.15
CA LEU A 30 -1.78 2.58 -1.95
C LEU A 30 -0.66 3.60 -2.22
N THR A 31 -0.81 4.82 -1.70
CA THR A 31 0.20 5.88 -1.80
C THR A 31 0.66 6.40 -0.43
N PRO A 32 1.16 5.54 0.47
CA PRO A 32 1.69 6.03 1.74
C PRO A 32 2.91 6.92 1.50
N ASN A 33 3.14 7.92 2.34
CA ASN A 33 4.49 8.49 2.40
C ASN A 33 5.47 7.50 3.07
N LEU A 34 6.78 7.77 2.98
CA LEU A 34 7.81 6.89 3.55
C LEU A 34 7.60 6.63 5.06
N SER A 35 7.18 7.63 5.83
CA SER A 35 6.98 7.44 7.29
C SER A 35 5.80 6.51 7.59
N GLU A 36 4.70 6.62 6.85
CA GLU A 36 3.55 5.72 6.97
C GLU A 36 3.91 4.30 6.52
N PHE A 37 4.66 4.18 5.41
CA PHE A 37 5.15 2.90 4.91
C PHE A 37 6.05 2.20 5.93
N GLU A 38 7.08 2.87 6.42
CA GLU A 38 8.02 2.31 7.41
C GLU A 38 7.36 1.98 8.75
N ALA A 39 6.28 2.68 9.11
CA ALA A 39 5.53 2.36 10.31
C ALA A 39 4.79 1.01 10.21
N VAL A 40 4.55 0.52 8.99
CA VAL A 40 3.94 -0.78 8.71
C VAL A 40 4.98 -1.86 8.44
N VAL A 41 5.96 -1.58 7.58
CA VAL A 41 6.96 -2.58 7.14
C VAL A 41 8.28 -2.55 7.91
N GLY A 42 8.42 -1.64 8.86
CA GLY A 42 9.68 -1.33 9.55
C GLY A 42 10.60 -0.40 8.77
N LYS A 43 11.64 0.12 9.43
CA LYS A 43 12.62 1.05 8.84
C LYS A 43 13.36 0.44 7.64
N CYS A 44 13.50 1.21 6.56
CA CYS A 44 14.24 0.86 5.36
C CYS A 44 15.52 1.70 5.30
N GLN A 45 16.67 1.06 5.04
CA GLN A 45 17.95 1.78 5.03
C GLN A 45 18.35 2.26 3.63
N ASP A 46 17.74 1.69 2.59
CA ASP A 46 18.05 1.93 1.19
C ASP A 46 16.80 1.65 0.33
N GLU A 47 16.88 2.06 -0.94
CA GLU A 47 15.80 1.88 -1.92
C GLU A 47 15.49 0.40 -2.20
N ALA A 48 16.50 -0.47 -2.15
CA ALA A 48 16.31 -1.91 -2.37
C ALA A 48 15.40 -2.52 -1.30
N GLN A 49 15.54 -2.12 -0.03
CA GLN A 49 14.65 -2.51 1.06
C GLN A 49 13.25 -1.94 0.91
N ILE A 50 13.11 -0.71 0.41
CA ILE A 50 11.79 -0.12 0.12
C ILE A 50 11.07 -0.98 -0.91
N VAL A 51 11.73 -1.32 -2.03
CA VAL A 51 11.16 -2.16 -3.08
C VAL A 51 10.83 -3.55 -2.54
N GLU A 52 11.77 -4.22 -1.86
CA GLU A 52 11.57 -5.57 -1.32
C GLU A 52 10.36 -5.62 -0.38
N ARG A 53 10.28 -4.70 0.57
CA ARG A 53 9.21 -4.67 1.57
C ARG A 53 7.89 -4.18 0.96
N GLY A 54 7.93 -3.30 -0.04
CA GLY A 54 6.76 -2.87 -0.79
C GLY A 54 6.10 -4.04 -1.52
N MET A 55 6.90 -4.90 -2.15
CA MET A 55 6.40 -6.10 -2.81
C MET A 55 5.78 -7.11 -1.83
N LYS A 56 6.36 -7.25 -0.62
CA LYS A 56 5.76 -8.06 0.45
C LYS A 56 4.42 -7.48 0.92
N LEU A 57 4.34 -6.17 1.11
CA LEU A 57 3.12 -5.46 1.50
C LEU A 57 2.01 -5.64 0.45
N ILE A 58 2.34 -5.52 -0.83
CA ILE A 58 1.40 -5.74 -1.95
C ILE A 58 0.80 -7.15 -1.90
N ALA A 59 1.66 -8.16 -1.72
CA ALA A 59 1.24 -9.55 -1.62
C ALA A 59 0.35 -9.79 -0.38
N GLU A 60 0.71 -9.19 0.76
CA GLU A 60 -0.02 -9.33 2.03
C GLU A 60 -1.43 -8.73 1.94
N PHE A 61 -1.57 -7.51 1.41
CA PHE A 61 -2.86 -6.79 1.35
C PHE A 61 -3.65 -7.04 0.07
N ARG A 62 -3.14 -7.88 -0.84
CA ARG A 62 -3.72 -8.17 -2.17
C ARG A 62 -3.99 -6.90 -2.96
N THR A 63 -3.05 -5.96 -2.92
CA THR A 63 -3.08 -4.78 -3.79
C THR A 63 -2.31 -5.08 -5.09
N VAL A 64 -2.37 -4.16 -6.07
CA VAL A 64 -1.58 -4.27 -7.32
C VAL A 64 -0.28 -3.47 -7.21
N GLY A 65 -0.26 -2.41 -6.41
CA GLY A 65 0.92 -1.59 -6.15
C GLY A 65 0.86 -0.86 -4.81
N ALA A 66 2.02 -0.45 -4.31
CA ALA A 66 2.20 0.49 -3.21
C ALA A 66 3.38 1.39 -3.56
N ALA A 67 3.16 2.70 -3.67
CA ALA A 67 4.22 3.67 -3.99
C ALA A 67 4.50 4.53 -2.74
N SER A 68 5.74 4.49 -2.23
CA SER A 68 6.20 5.34 -1.12
C SER A 68 6.61 6.75 -1.55
N ASP A 69 6.93 6.87 -2.83
CA ASP A 69 7.47 8.07 -3.45
C ASP A 69 6.38 8.62 -4.38
N ALA A 70 5.42 9.31 -3.77
CA ALA A 70 4.55 10.19 -4.54
C ALA A 70 5.42 11.37 -5.01
N LEU A 71 5.58 11.46 -6.34
CA LEU A 71 6.17 12.56 -7.13
C LEU A 71 6.39 13.89 -6.40
#